data_AF-A0A7S3ABZ8-F1
#
_entry.id   AF-A0A7S3ABZ8-F1
#
_cell.length_a   1.000
_cell.length_b   1.000
_cell.length_c   1.000
_cell.angle_alpha   90.00
_cell.angle_beta   90.00
_cell.angle_gamma   90.00
#
_symmetry.space_group_name_H-M   'P 1'
#
loop_
_entity.id
_entity.type
_entity.pdbx_description
1 polymer ?
#
loop_
_entity_poly.entity_id
_entity_poly.type
_entity_poly.pdbx_seq_one_letter_code
_entity_poly.pdbx_strand_id
1 'polypeptide(L)'
;KKKGGSFSSVGLKFISSLRSLMAELGASEAHFVRCIKSNPELKPLTMHGENVINQLKMSGTLDAVKLIQGGYPTRMPYESLHTRYKDMMPANIGSLPPAEFCEVIAEVVGIGRSDYALGVERMFFKM
;
A
#
# COMPACT_ATOMS: atom_id res chain seq x y z
N LYS A 1 3.42 -57.82 -15.16
CA LYS A 1 2.54 -56.68 -15.45
C LYS A 1 3.21 -55.38 -14.97
N LYS A 2 3.92 -54.66 -15.83
CA LYS A 2 4.47 -53.32 -15.49
C LYS A 2 3.31 -52.33 -15.51
N LYS A 3 3.02 -51.67 -14.38
CA LYS A 3 2.02 -50.59 -14.30
C LYS A 3 2.44 -49.48 -15.26
N GLY A 4 1.67 -49.25 -16.31
CA GLY A 4 1.89 -48.13 -17.22
C GLY A 4 1.85 -46.82 -16.44
N GLY A 5 2.93 -46.03 -16.54
CA GLY A 5 2.97 -44.71 -15.92
C GLY A 5 1.82 -43.86 -16.46
N SER A 6 1.10 -43.15 -15.59
CA SER A 6 0.05 -42.26 -16.02
C SER A 6 0.64 -41.22 -16.97
N PHE A 7 0.01 -41.03 -18.13
CA PHE A 7 0.45 -40.04 -19.09
C PHE A 7 0.26 -38.64 -18.46
N SER A 8 1.37 -38.02 -18.09
CA SER A 8 1.39 -36.66 -17.54
C SER A 8 1.86 -35.70 -18.62
N SER A 9 0.92 -34.92 -19.16
CA SER A 9 1.25 -33.89 -20.14
C SER A 9 2.08 -32.78 -19.51
N VAL A 10 2.84 -32.05 -20.34
CA VAL A 10 3.61 -30.88 -19.88
C VAL A 10 2.70 -29.85 -19.19
N GLY A 11 1.48 -29.66 -19.70
CA GLY A 11 0.49 -28.78 -19.08
C GLY A 11 0.05 -29.25 -17.68
N LEU A 12 -0.16 -30.55 -17.49
CA LEU A 12 -0.50 -31.09 -16.17
C LEU A 12 0.66 -30.93 -15.17
N LYS A 13 1.91 -31.10 -15.62
CA LYS A 13 3.09 -30.82 -14.79
C LYS A 13 3.17 -29.35 -14.40
N PHE A 14 2.97 -28.44 -15.35
CA PHE A 14 2.98 -27.00 -15.09
C PHE A 14 1.91 -26.60 -14.05
N ILE A 15 0.67 -27.08 -14.22
CA ILE A 15 -0.42 -26.81 -13.26
C ILE A 15 -0.07 -27.35 -11.87
N SER A 16 0.49 -28.56 -11.79
CA SER A 16 0.92 -29.15 -10.52
C SER A 16 1.99 -28.31 -9.83
N SER A 17 3.02 -27.88 -10.58
CA SER A 17 4.09 -27.04 -10.06
C SER A 17 3.57 -25.66 -9.63
N LEU A 18 2.70 -25.03 -10.42
CA LEU A 18 2.09 -23.75 -10.08
C LEU A 18 1.24 -23.84 -8.81
N ARG A 19 0.45 -24.91 -8.65
CA ARG A 19 -0.35 -25.13 -7.42
C ARG A 19 0.53 -25.27 -6.19
N SER A 20 1.63 -26.01 -6.29
CA SER A 20 2.60 -26.14 -5.18
C SER A 20 3.16 -24.77 -4.79
N LEU A 21 3.62 -23.99 -5.78
CA LEU A 21 4.14 -22.65 -5.55
C LEU A 21 3.12 -21.71 -4.90
N MET A 22 1.87 -21.72 -5.37
CA MET A 22 0.82 -20.88 -4.79
C MET A 22 0.51 -21.27 -3.33
N ALA A 23 0.58 -22.57 -3.00
CA ALA A 23 0.39 -23.04 -1.63
C ALA A 23 1.52 -22.56 -0.70
N GLU A 24 2.77 -22.63 -1.16
CA GLU A 24 3.93 -22.13 -0.41
C GLU A 24 3.87 -20.62 -0.19
N LEU A 25 3.57 -19.84 -1.25
CA LEU A 25 3.41 -18.39 -1.14
C LEU A 25 2.26 -18.01 -0.21
N GLY A 26 1.14 -18.74 -0.25
CA GLY A 26 -0.02 -18.52 0.62
C GLY A 26 0.24 -18.79 2.10
N ALA A 27 1.30 -19.53 2.44
CA ALA A 27 1.72 -19.77 3.82
C ALA A 27 2.67 -18.68 4.36
N SER A 28 3.00 -17.67 3.56
CA SER A 28 3.94 -16.60 3.88
C SER A 28 3.29 -15.21 3.82
N GLU A 29 3.97 -14.21 4.37
CA GLU A 29 3.59 -12.81 4.16
C GLU A 29 4.05 -12.35 2.76
N ALA A 30 3.12 -11.82 1.96
CA ALA A 30 3.40 -11.41 0.60
C ALA A 30 3.93 -9.98 0.53
N HIS A 31 5.12 -9.81 -0.04
CA HIS A 31 5.69 -8.52 -0.41
C HIS A 31 5.84 -8.43 -1.93
N PHE A 32 5.29 -7.38 -2.54
CA PHE A 32 5.25 -7.22 -4.00
C PHE A 32 6.24 -6.14 -4.46
N VAL A 33 7.14 -6.51 -5.37
CA VAL A 33 8.05 -5.58 -6.07
C VAL A 33 7.65 -5.50 -7.54
N ARG A 34 7.43 -4.28 -8.05
CA ARG A 34 7.10 -4.02 -9.45
C ARG A 34 8.29 -3.36 -10.14
N CYS A 35 8.93 -4.09 -11.05
CA CYS A 35 10.00 -3.55 -11.88
C CYS A 35 9.42 -2.77 -13.06
N ILE A 36 9.97 -1.59 -13.35
CA ILE A 36 9.54 -0.72 -14.45
C ILE A 36 10.73 -0.45 -15.38
N LYS A 37 10.56 -0.74 -16.66
CA LYS A 37 11.53 -0.42 -17.70
C LYS A 37 11.39 1.06 -18.07
N SER A 38 12.46 1.84 -17.89
CA SER A 38 12.46 3.30 -18.11
C SER A 38 12.35 3.68 -19.59
N ASN A 39 13.01 2.95 -20.48
CA ASN A 39 12.96 3.15 -21.93
C ASN A 39 13.23 1.82 -22.67
N PRO A 40 12.65 1.59 -23.86
CA PRO A 40 12.86 0.36 -24.63
C PRO A 40 14.30 0.17 -25.10
N GLU A 41 15.04 1.26 -25.35
CA GLU A 41 16.42 1.31 -25.87
C GLU A 41 17.49 0.89 -24.86
N LEU A 42 17.13 0.66 -23.59
CA LEU A 42 18.03 0.29 -22.50
C LEU A 42 19.13 1.34 -22.23
N LYS A 43 18.84 2.62 -22.50
CA LYS A 43 19.79 3.72 -22.24
C LYS A 43 19.69 4.20 -20.79
N PRO A 44 20.82 4.43 -20.10
CA PRO A 44 20.80 5.02 -18.78
C PRO A 44 20.27 6.46 -18.84
N LEU A 45 19.70 6.94 -17.72
CA LEU A 45 19.23 8.32 -17.54
C LEU A 45 18.20 8.81 -18.58
N THR A 46 17.55 7.89 -19.30
CA THR A 46 16.51 8.19 -20.27
C THR A 46 15.19 7.57 -19.80
N MET A 47 14.09 8.31 -19.90
CA MET A 47 12.77 7.86 -19.47
C MET A 47 11.73 8.19 -20.53
N HIS A 48 10.99 7.16 -20.96
CA HIS A 48 9.86 7.30 -21.88
C HIS A 48 8.57 7.20 -21.07
N GLY A 49 7.97 8.37 -20.79
CA GLY A 49 6.82 8.48 -19.89
C GLY A 49 5.64 7.60 -20.30
N GLU A 50 5.33 7.52 -21.59
CA GLU A 50 4.22 6.70 -22.09
C GLU A 50 4.43 5.21 -21.80
N ASN A 51 5.64 4.67 -22.04
CA ASN A 51 5.97 3.28 -21.73
C ASN A 51 5.87 2.99 -20.23
N VAL A 52 6.31 3.93 -19.39
CA VAL A 52 6.24 3.78 -17.92
C VAL A 52 4.79 3.81 -17.45
N ILE A 53 3.99 4.76 -17.92
CA ILE A 53 2.56 4.86 -17.56
C ILE A 53 1.80 3.60 -18.00
N ASN A 54 2.07 3.09 -19.19
CA ASN A 54 1.45 1.86 -19.67
C ASN A 54 1.85 0.64 -18.81
N GLN A 55 3.10 0.53 -18.39
CA GLN A 55 3.52 -0.52 -17.44
C GLN A 55 2.82 -0.39 -16.09
N LEU A 56 2.65 0.83 -15.56
CA LEU A 56 1.94 1.06 -14.29
C LEU A 56 0.46 0.66 -14.38
N LYS A 57 -0.19 0.90 -15.52
CA LYS A 57 -1.56 0.44 -15.81
C LYS A 57 -1.63 -1.08 -15.91
N MET A 58 -0.83 -1.69 -16.80
CA MET A 58 -0.88 -3.12 -17.07
C MET A 58 -0.44 -4.00 -15.90
N SER A 59 0.45 -3.50 -15.03
CA SER A 59 0.88 -4.21 -13.82
C SER A 59 -0.16 -4.16 -12.68
N GLY A 60 -1.26 -3.42 -12.85
CA GLY A 60 -2.26 -3.17 -11.82
C GLY A 60 -1.78 -2.26 -10.69
N THR A 61 -0.63 -1.59 -10.86
CA THR A 61 -0.07 -0.71 -9.81
C THR A 61 -1.01 0.46 -9.52
N LEU A 62 -1.57 1.08 -10.57
CA LEU A 62 -2.52 2.17 -10.38
C LEU A 62 -3.83 1.72 -9.73
N ASP A 63 -4.30 0.51 -10.04
CA ASP A 63 -5.53 -0.03 -9.47
C ASP A 63 -5.33 -0.42 -8.00
N ALA A 64 -4.15 -0.94 -7.66
CA ALA A 64 -3.77 -1.18 -6.26
C ALA A 64 -3.72 0.13 -5.46
N VAL A 65 -3.17 1.21 -6.02
CA VAL A 65 -3.18 2.53 -5.37
C VAL A 65 -4.61 3.02 -5.17
N LYS A 66 -5.49 2.92 -6.18
CA LYS A 66 -6.90 3.31 -6.05
C LYS A 66 -7.64 2.51 -4.98
N LEU A 67 -7.40 1.19 -4.92
CA LEU A 67 -7.98 0.34 -3.90
C LEU A 67 -7.57 0.79 -2.49
N ILE A 68 -6.29 1.13 -2.31
CA ILE A 68 -5.73 1.62 -1.06
C ILE A 68 -6.30 3.00 -0.69
N GLN A 69 -6.49 3.88 -1.69
CA GLN A 69 -7.11 5.20 -1.51
C GLN A 69 -8.58 5.12 -1.06
N GLY A 70 -9.32 4.09 -1.45
CA GLY A 70 -10.69 3.88 -0.98
C GLY A 70 -10.82 3.60 0.53
N GLY A 71 -9.70 3.31 1.21
CA GLY A 71 -9.62 3.15 2.65
C GLY A 71 -9.03 4.37 3.36
N TYR A 72 -8.16 4.10 4.34
CA TYR A 72 -7.36 5.12 5.03
C TYR A 72 -5.87 4.83 4.82
N PRO A 73 -5.29 5.26 3.68
CA PRO A 73 -3.91 4.93 3.32
C PRO A 73 -2.89 5.53 4.29
N THR A 74 -3.18 6.71 4.83
CA THR A 74 -2.30 7.42 5.75
C THR A 74 -2.74 7.15 7.19
N ARG A 75 -1.82 6.63 8.00
CA ARG A 75 -2.06 6.29 9.41
C ARG A 75 -0.95 6.89 10.23
N MET A 76 -1.27 7.82 11.11
CA MET A 76 -0.28 8.54 11.91
C MET A 76 -0.56 8.33 13.40
N PRO A 77 0.45 7.93 14.21
CA PRO A 77 0.32 7.91 15.66
C PRO A 77 -0.02 9.29 16.20
N TYR A 78 -0.90 9.35 17.19
CA TYR A 78 -1.27 10.62 17.83
C TYR A 78 -0.03 11.33 18.40
N GLU A 79 0.89 10.57 18.99
CA GLU A 79 2.13 11.12 19.56
C GLU A 79 3.03 11.79 18.52
N SER A 80 3.11 11.22 17.33
CA SER A 80 3.91 11.80 16.24
C SER A 80 3.32 13.13 15.77
N LEU A 81 2.00 13.24 15.73
CA LEU A 81 1.30 14.47 15.39
C LEU A 81 1.44 15.51 16.52
N HIS A 82 1.18 15.11 17.76
CA HIS A 82 1.32 15.99 18.93
C HIS A 82 2.72 16.57 19.03
N THR A 83 3.75 15.71 19.03
CA THR A 83 5.15 16.14 19.12
C THR A 83 5.53 17.10 17.98
N ARG A 84 4.98 16.89 16.78
CA ARG A 84 5.30 17.73 15.62
C ARG A 84 4.61 19.09 15.66
N TYR A 85 3.40 19.18 16.21
CA TYR A 85 2.56 20.37 16.07
C TYR A 85 2.29 21.13 17.38
N LYS A 86 2.54 20.55 18.55
CA LYS A 86 2.21 21.17 19.86
C LYS A 86 2.84 22.54 20.07
N ASP A 87 4.09 22.74 19.62
CA ASP A 87 4.85 23.97 19.86
C ASP A 87 4.40 25.12 18.93
N MET A 88 3.64 24.80 17.87
CA MET A 88 3.01 25.79 17.00
C MET A 88 1.62 26.20 17.48
N MET A 89 1.13 25.60 18.57
CA MET A 89 -0.21 25.82 19.09
C MET A 89 -0.18 26.61 20.40
N PRO A 90 -1.26 27.35 20.72
CA PRO A 90 -1.44 27.94 22.04
C PRO A 90 -1.21 26.92 23.16
N ALA A 91 -0.64 27.35 24.28
CA ALA A 91 -0.23 26.46 25.37
C ALA A 91 -1.36 25.56 25.89
N ASN A 92 -2.60 26.08 25.92
CA ASN A 92 -3.79 25.33 26.32
C ASN A 92 -4.17 24.18 25.36
N ILE A 93 -3.84 24.32 24.08
CA ILE A 93 -4.03 23.26 23.07
C ILE A 93 -2.83 22.33 23.08
N GLY A 94 -1.60 22.87 23.04
CA GLY A 94 -0.37 22.06 23.05
C GLY A 94 -0.21 21.17 24.28
N SER A 95 -0.83 21.51 25.42
CA SER A 95 -0.84 20.68 26.64
C SER A 95 -1.88 19.56 26.65
N LEU A 96 -2.78 19.50 25.66
CA LEU A 96 -3.80 18.45 25.60
C LEU A 96 -3.16 17.07 25.41
N PRO A 97 -3.83 16.01 25.89
CA PRO A 97 -3.46 14.65 25.53
C PRO A 97 -3.40 14.46 24.01
N PRO A 98 -2.48 13.64 23.47
CA PRO A 98 -2.24 13.53 22.02
C PRO A 98 -3.48 13.22 21.18
N ALA A 99 -4.38 12.35 21.64
CA ALA A 99 -5.61 12.02 20.94
C ALA A 99 -6.56 13.23 20.83
N GLU A 100 -6.82 13.90 21.96
CA GLU A 100 -7.65 15.10 22.03
C GLU A 100 -7.05 16.26 21.22
N PHE A 101 -5.72 16.44 21.33
CA PHE A 101 -4.99 17.41 20.51
C PHE A 101 -5.22 17.19 19.02
N CYS A 102 -5.07 15.94 18.54
CA CYS A 102 -5.22 15.64 17.13
C CYS A 102 -6.65 15.85 16.64
N GLU A 103 -7.66 15.53 17.45
CA GLU A 103 -9.07 15.79 17.12
C GLU A 103 -9.35 17.29 17.00
N VAL A 104 -8.93 18.08 17.98
CA VAL A 104 -9.09 19.56 17.97
C VAL A 104 -8.37 20.18 16.76
N ILE A 105 -7.14 19.75 16.48
CA ILE A 105 -6.37 20.29 15.36
C ILE A 105 -7.02 19.93 14.01
N ALA A 106 -7.56 18.72 13.87
CA ALA A 106 -8.27 18.33 12.66
C ALA A 106 -9.47 19.24 12.39
N GLU A 107 -10.23 19.59 13.42
CA GLU A 107 -11.36 20.52 13.32
C GLU A 107 -10.92 21.95 13.01
N VAL A 108 -9.89 22.45 13.71
CA VAL A 108 -9.38 23.83 13.53
C VAL A 108 -8.80 24.03 12.12
N VAL A 109 -8.12 23.03 11.57
CA VAL A 109 -7.55 23.07 10.21
C VAL A 109 -8.65 22.90 9.13
N GLY A 110 -9.86 22.49 9.53
CA GLY A 110 -10.99 22.31 8.62
C GLY A 110 -10.94 20.98 7.86
N ILE A 111 -10.34 19.93 8.43
CA ILE A 111 -10.40 18.59 7.86
C ILE A 111 -11.81 18.04 8.10
N GLY A 112 -12.50 17.66 7.03
CA GLY A 112 -13.84 17.10 7.11
C GLY A 112 -13.87 15.84 7.97
N ARG A 113 -14.91 15.68 8.80
CA ARG A 113 -15.08 14.49 9.65
C ARG A 113 -15.21 13.18 8.85
N SER A 114 -15.53 13.27 7.55
CA SER A 114 -15.56 12.15 6.60
C SER A 114 -14.17 11.71 6.13
N ASP A 115 -13.18 12.59 6.26
CA ASP A 115 -11.85 12.46 5.64
C ASP A 115 -10.82 11.90 6.62
N TYR A 116 -11.21 11.72 7.89
CA TYR A 116 -10.40 11.02 8.87
C TYR A 116 -11.24 10.12 9.79
N ALA A 117 -10.57 9.19 10.46
CA ALA A 117 -11.12 8.39 11.53
C ALA A 117 -10.13 8.34 12.71
N LEU A 118 -10.69 8.29 13.92
CA LEU A 118 -9.93 8.18 15.15
C LEU A 118 -9.86 6.70 15.56
N GLY A 119 -8.64 6.16 15.59
CA GLY A 119 -8.38 4.85 16.18
C GLY A 119 -7.93 4.96 17.63
N VAL A 120 -7.52 3.83 18.20
CA VAL A 120 -7.06 3.77 19.61
C VAL A 120 -5.77 4.57 19.83
N GLU A 121 -4.76 4.39 18.96
CA GLU A 121 -3.44 5.03 19.11
C GLU A 121 -3.07 5.93 17.91
N ARG A 122 -3.91 5.94 16.87
CA ARG A 122 -3.57 6.52 15.57
C ARG A 122 -4.77 7.24 14.97
N MET A 123 -4.47 8.30 14.24
CA MET A 123 -5.39 8.98 13.34
C MET A 123 -5.23 8.42 11.93
N PHE A 124 -6.35 8.17 11.27
CA PHE A 124 -6.45 7.57 9.94
C PHE A 124 -6.99 8.61 8.97
N PHE A 125 -6.35 8.84 7.83
CA PHE A 125 -6.77 9.84 6.84
C PHE A 125 -7.10 9.19 5.50
N LYS A 126 -8.21 9.65 4.89
CA LYS A 126 -8.52 9.41 3.49
C LYS A 126 -7.72 10.40 2.63
N MET A 127 -7.32 9.95 1.43
CA MET A 127 -6.70 10.81 0.41
C MET A 127 -7.71 11.15 -0.67
#